data_AF-G5JCH4-F1
#
_entry.id   AF-G5JCH4-F1
#
_cell.length_a   1.000
_cell.length_b   1.000
_cell.length_c   1.000
_cell.angle_alpha   90.00
_cell.angle_beta   90.00
_cell.angle_gamma   90.00
#
_symmetry.space_group_name_H-M   'P 1'
#
loop_
_entity.id
_entity.type
_entity.pdbx_description
1 polymer ?
#
loop_
_entity_poly.entity_id
_entity_poly.type
_entity_poly.pdbx_seq_one_letter_code
_entity_poly.pdbx_strand_id
1 'polypeptide(L)'
;MWAVGSRWVEGGTDIAHGLMARVLSWIINNFAMLLLGRKVHDYTSGFVAARSEVLEKIRLKGDYGEYCIDLLCRAARLDYQMKELPYVCVPRTSGESKTGINLWDYLSKGRKYVSTIVMLWFNRKG
;
A
#
# COMPACT_ATOMS: atom_id res chain seq x y z
N MET A 1 3.63 9.74 15.37
CA MET A 1 4.25 10.22 14.12
C MET A 1 4.57 9.01 13.28
N TRP A 2 4.16 9.05 12.02
CA TRP A 2 4.27 7.95 11.08
C TRP A 2 4.96 8.40 9.81
N ALA A 3 5.77 7.51 9.25
CA ALA A 3 6.42 7.73 7.97
C ALA A 3 6.09 6.58 7.01
N VAL A 4 5.67 6.92 5.80
CA VAL A 4 5.41 5.98 4.72
C VAL A 4 6.44 6.24 3.64
N GLY A 5 7.23 5.22 3.29
CA GLY A 5 8.02 5.29 2.06
C GLY A 5 7.05 5.29 0.88
N SER A 6 7.11 6.30 0.01
CA SER A 6 6.21 6.44 -1.12
C SER A 6 6.97 6.49 -2.44
N ARG A 7 6.54 5.67 -3.41
CA ARG A 7 7.08 5.66 -4.78
C ARG A 7 6.43 6.70 -5.68
N TRP A 8 5.31 7.27 -5.25
CA TRP A 8 4.44 8.13 -6.06
C TRP A 8 4.46 9.61 -5.63
N VAL A 9 5.40 9.99 -4.76
CA VAL A 9 5.69 11.38 -4.40
C VAL A 9 6.95 11.87 -5.11
N GLU A 10 7.17 13.18 -5.14
CA GLU A 10 8.36 13.79 -5.74
C GLU A 10 9.65 13.20 -5.15
N GLY A 11 10.52 12.65 -6.01
CA GLY A 11 11.75 11.94 -5.63
C GLY A 11 11.58 10.43 -5.41
N GLY A 12 10.35 9.91 -5.37
CA GLY A 12 10.05 8.48 -5.29
C GLY A 12 10.07 7.80 -6.67
N THR A 13 10.51 6.54 -6.75
CA THR A 13 10.46 5.78 -8.00
C THR A 13 10.44 4.27 -7.78
N ASP A 14 10.00 3.54 -8.79
CA ASP A 14 10.01 2.07 -8.84
C ASP A 14 10.81 1.60 -10.05
N ILE A 15 12.02 1.12 -9.80
CA ILE A 15 12.91 0.50 -10.79
C ILE A 15 12.95 -1.03 -10.65
N ALA A 16 12.29 -1.58 -9.63
CA ALA A 16 12.21 -3.00 -9.37
C ALA A 16 11.26 -3.73 -10.31
N HIS A 17 10.22 -3.02 -10.80
CA HIS A 17 9.13 -3.61 -11.56
C HIS A 17 9.04 -3.07 -12.99
N GLY A 18 8.63 -3.95 -13.92
CA GLY A 18 8.34 -3.57 -15.32
C GLY A 18 7.13 -2.65 -15.45
N LEU A 19 6.98 -2.05 -16.64
CA LEU A 19 5.94 -1.04 -16.92
C LEU A 19 4.52 -1.50 -16.54
N MET A 20 4.15 -2.73 -16.87
CA MET A 20 2.81 -3.27 -16.59
C MET A 20 2.51 -3.28 -15.08
N ALA A 21 3.44 -3.78 -14.26
CA ALA A 21 3.27 -3.83 -12.81
C ALA A 21 3.22 -2.43 -12.19
N ARG A 22 4.01 -1.49 -12.72
CA ARG A 22 3.96 -0.07 -12.30
C ARG A 22 2.61 0.56 -12.62
N VAL A 23 2.08 0.36 -13.83
CA VAL A 23 0.76 0.86 -14.23
C VAL A 23 -0.36 0.26 -13.37
N LEU A 24 -0.34 -1.05 -13.13
CA LEU A 24 -1.32 -1.71 -12.25
C LEU A 24 -1.26 -1.17 -10.82
N SER A 25 -0.05 -1.00 -10.27
CA SER A 25 0.14 -0.41 -8.94
C SER A 25 -0.39 1.03 -8.89
N TRP A 26 -0.13 1.83 -9.93
CA TRP A 26 -0.64 3.20 -10.04
C TRP A 26 -2.18 3.23 -10.08
N ILE A 27 -2.82 2.36 -10.86
CA ILE A 27 -4.29 2.26 -10.92
C ILE A 27 -4.86 1.92 -9.54
N ILE A 28 -4.28 0.94 -8.84
CA ILE A 28 -4.77 0.53 -7.52
C ILE A 28 -4.60 1.66 -6.49
N ASN A 29 -3.46 2.36 -6.49
CA ASN A 29 -3.26 3.50 -5.61
C ASN A 29 -4.24 4.64 -5.88
N ASN A 30 -4.53 4.93 -7.16
CA ASN A 30 -5.56 5.92 -7.52
C ASN A 30 -6.95 5.49 -7.07
N PHE A 31 -7.29 4.21 -7.23
CA PHE A 31 -8.55 3.67 -6.74
C PHE A 31 -8.67 3.75 -5.21
N ALA A 32 -7.60 3.44 -4.48
CA ALA A 32 -7.53 3.59 -3.03
C ALA A 32 -7.69 5.05 -2.61
N MET A 33 -7.02 5.99 -3.28
CA MET A 33 -7.12 7.41 -3.01
C MET A 33 -8.55 7.95 -3.21
N LEU A 34 -9.24 7.48 -4.25
CA LEU A 34 -10.62 7.88 -4.55
C LEU A 34 -11.60 7.45 -3.45
N LEU A 35 -11.47 6.23 -2.95
CA LEU A 35 -12.42 5.65 -1.98
C LEU A 35 -12.04 5.91 -0.52
N LEU A 36 -10.76 5.80 -0.17
CA LEU A 36 -10.26 5.87 1.20
C LEU A 36 -9.77 7.28 1.58
N GLY A 37 -9.45 8.11 0.58
CA GLY A 37 -8.98 9.49 0.74
C GLY A 37 -7.53 9.67 0.32
N ARG A 38 -7.08 10.93 0.26
CA ARG A 38 -5.76 11.33 -0.27
C ARG A 38 -4.72 11.66 0.81
N LYS A 39 -4.85 11.07 2.01
CA LYS A 39 -3.86 11.29 3.08
C LYS A 39 -2.51 10.60 2.78
N VAL A 40 -2.49 9.63 1.86
CA VAL A 40 -1.30 8.90 1.39
C VAL A 40 -1.44 8.65 -0.11
N HIS A 41 -0.35 8.71 -0.87
CA HIS A 41 -0.33 8.45 -2.31
C HIS A 41 0.09 7.01 -2.66
N ASP A 42 0.86 6.34 -1.79
CA ASP A 42 1.31 4.95 -1.99
C ASP A 42 0.76 3.99 -0.92
N TYR A 43 -0.52 3.65 -1.05
CA TYR A 43 -1.20 2.64 -0.24
C TYR A 43 -0.62 1.22 -0.42
N THR A 44 0.08 0.95 -1.53
CA THR A 44 0.67 -0.36 -1.83
C THR A 44 2.18 -0.43 -1.56
N SER A 45 2.74 0.55 -0.83
CA SER A 45 4.18 0.62 -0.55
C SER A 45 4.71 -0.60 0.22
N GLY A 46 4.04 -0.96 1.32
CA GLY A 46 4.54 -1.97 2.25
C GLY A 46 5.78 -1.56 3.05
N PHE A 47 6.28 -0.32 2.89
CA PHE A 47 7.40 0.23 3.63
C PHE A 47 6.92 1.38 4.53
N VAL A 48 6.62 1.05 5.79
CA VAL A 48 6.02 1.97 6.77
C VAL A 48 6.79 1.90 8.08
N ALA A 49 7.12 3.05 8.65
CA ALA A 49 7.66 3.19 9.99
C ALA A 49 6.60 3.73 10.94
N ALA A 50 6.30 2.93 11.96
CA ALA A 50 5.27 3.19 12.94
C ALA A 50 5.79 3.19 14.38
N ARG A 51 5.28 4.09 15.23
CA ARG A 51 5.49 3.94 16.68
C ARG A 51 4.72 2.71 17.19
N SER A 52 5.27 2.03 18.19
CA SER A 52 4.72 0.78 18.74
C SER A 52 3.27 0.95 19.22
N GLU A 53 2.94 2.06 19.89
CA GLU A 53 1.61 2.29 20.45
C GLU A 53 0.53 2.32 19.37
N VAL A 54 0.90 2.66 18.14
CA VAL A 54 -0.04 2.66 17.02
C VAL A 54 -0.26 1.27 16.45
N LEU A 55 0.77 0.43 16.42
CA LEU A 55 0.65 -0.98 16.01
C LEU A 55 -0.10 -1.82 17.06
N GLU A 56 -0.06 -1.41 18.32
CA GLU A 56 -0.87 -1.99 19.39
C GLU A 56 -2.36 -1.68 19.21
N LYS A 57 -2.68 -0.42 18.85
CA LYS A 57 -4.07 0.01 18.58
C LYS A 57 -4.61 -0.51 17.24
N ILE A 58 -3.76 -0.58 16.22
CA ILE A 58 -4.13 -1.03 14.87
C ILE A 58 -3.42 -2.35 14.59
N ARG A 59 -4.08 -3.45 14.97
CA ARG A 59 -3.62 -4.79 14.59
C ARG A 59 -3.58 -4.94 13.07
N LEU A 60 -2.46 -5.46 12.56
CA LEU A 60 -2.26 -5.78 11.15
C LEU A 60 -3.26 -6.87 10.72
N LYS A 61 -3.84 -6.71 9.53
CA LYS A 61 -4.76 -7.66 8.91
C LYS A 61 -4.31 -7.91 7.47
N GLY A 62 -4.42 -9.14 6.98
CA GLY A 62 -3.99 -9.52 5.64
C GLY A 62 -2.80 -10.48 5.66
N ASP A 63 -2.55 -11.10 4.52
CA ASP A 63 -1.49 -12.10 4.31
C ASP A 63 -0.42 -11.63 3.30
N TYR A 64 -0.70 -10.53 2.59
CA TYR A 64 0.19 -9.90 1.63
C TYR A 64 0.02 -8.36 1.69
N GLY A 65 0.38 -7.64 0.62
CA GLY A 65 0.44 -6.16 0.62
C GLY A 65 -0.85 -5.41 0.95
N GLU A 66 -2.02 -6.06 0.96
CA GLU A 66 -3.28 -5.44 1.40
C GLU A 66 -3.26 -5.03 2.88
N TYR A 67 -2.36 -5.60 3.69
CA TYR A 67 -2.18 -5.15 5.07
C TYR A 67 -1.82 -3.67 5.14
N CYS A 68 -1.02 -3.19 4.18
CA CYS A 68 -0.57 -1.81 4.14
C CYS A 68 -1.77 -0.88 3.86
N ILE A 69 -2.68 -1.31 2.99
CA ILE A 69 -3.92 -0.58 2.69
C ILE A 69 -4.80 -0.47 3.95
N ASP A 70 -5.05 -1.60 4.65
CA ASP A 70 -5.83 -1.62 5.90
C ASP A 70 -5.20 -0.73 6.97
N LEU A 71 -3.90 -0.90 7.19
CA LEU A 71 -3.13 -0.14 8.17
C LEU A 71 -3.24 1.36 7.89
N LEU A 72 -2.91 1.80 6.67
CA LEU A 72 -2.92 3.22 6.28
C LEU A 72 -4.32 3.84 6.25
N CYS A 73 -5.35 3.05 5.95
CA CYS A 73 -6.72 3.53 6.00
C CYS A 73 -7.19 3.74 7.45
N ARG A 74 -6.98 2.75 8.33
CA ARG A 74 -7.39 2.85 9.75
C ARG A 74 -6.58 3.90 10.48
N ALA A 75 -5.29 3.98 10.14
CA ALA A 75 -4.39 5.06 10.50
C ALA A 75 -4.96 6.44 10.20
N ALA A 76 -5.35 6.66 8.94
CA ALA A 76 -5.93 7.90 8.45
C ALA A 76 -7.20 8.30 9.21
N ARG A 77 -8.02 7.32 9.59
CA ARG A 77 -9.30 7.54 10.31
C ARG A 77 -9.12 7.89 11.79
N LEU A 78 -8.00 7.50 12.39
CA LEU A 78 -7.65 7.85 13.77
C LEU A 78 -6.88 9.18 13.84
N ASP A 79 -6.86 9.96 12.75
CA ASP A 79 -6.19 11.26 12.61
C ASP A 79 -4.71 11.28 13.00
N TYR A 80 -4.04 10.14 12.85
CA TYR A 80 -2.59 10.11 12.97
C TYR A 80 -1.94 10.95 11.85
N GLN A 81 -0.98 11.77 12.25
CA GLN A 81 -0.13 12.55 11.35
C GLN A 81 0.82 11.61 10.60
N MET A 82 0.57 11.45 9.30
CA MET A 82 1.38 10.64 8.38
C MET A 82 2.21 11.57 7.50
N LYS A 83 3.50 11.27 7.35
CA LYS A 83 4.38 11.90 6.38
C LYS A 83 4.80 10.87 5.34
N GLU A 84 4.73 11.25 4.07
CA GLU A 84 5.31 10.46 2.99
C GLU A 84 6.75 10.89 2.76
N LEU A 85 7.65 9.92 2.65
CA LEU A 85 9.04 10.10 2.32
C LEU A 85 9.32 9.42 0.98
N PRO A 86 9.96 10.09 0.01
CA PRO A 86 10.32 9.46 -1.23
C PRO A 86 11.28 8.29 -0.99
N TYR A 87 11.08 7.18 -1.69
CA TYR A 87 12.08 6.13 -1.77
C TYR A 87 12.18 5.51 -3.16
N VAL A 88 13.32 4.89 -3.43
CA VAL A 88 13.60 4.14 -4.66
C VAL A 88 13.37 2.66 -4.39
N CYS A 89 12.37 2.07 -5.03
CA CYS A 89 12.15 0.63 -4.99
C CYS A 89 13.11 -0.06 -5.96
N VAL A 90 14.08 -0.79 -5.41
CA VAL A 90 15.14 -1.49 -6.17
C VAL A 90 14.85 -3.00 -6.26
N PRO A 91 15.29 -3.69 -7.34
CA PRO A 91 15.14 -5.14 -7.45
C PRO A 91 15.78 -5.86 -6.26
N ARG A 92 15.21 -6.99 -5.85
CA ARG A 92 15.81 -7.85 -4.81
C ARG A 92 17.14 -8.42 -5.31
N THR A 93 18.17 -8.34 -4.47
CA THR A 93 19.53 -8.84 -4.76
C THR A 93 19.63 -10.36 -4.70
N SER A 94 18.74 -11.04 -3.96
CA SER A 94 18.70 -12.49 -3.81
C SER A 94 17.32 -13.02 -3.41
N GLY A 95 17.06 -14.30 -3.70
CA GLY A 95 15.83 -15.04 -3.37
C GLY A 95 14.87 -15.20 -4.57
N GLU A 96 14.14 -16.33 -4.61
CA GLU A 96 13.05 -16.50 -5.57
C GLU A 96 11.89 -15.56 -5.23
N SER A 97 11.39 -14.85 -6.24
CA SER A 97 10.33 -13.88 -6.06
C SER A 97 9.03 -14.60 -5.65
N LYS A 98 8.47 -14.26 -4.49
CA LYS A 98 7.08 -14.59 -4.12
C LYS A 98 6.05 -13.94 -5.06
N THR A 99 6.50 -13.09 -5.98
CA THR A 99 5.73 -12.55 -7.09
C THR A 99 6.08 -13.37 -8.32
N GLY A 100 5.22 -14.35 -8.62
CA GLY A 100 5.38 -15.19 -9.78
C GLY A 100 5.39 -14.34 -11.04
N ILE A 101 6.16 -14.79 -12.03
CA ILE A 101 6.30 -14.15 -13.36
C ILE A 101 4.95 -14.12 -14.13
N ASN A 102 3.89 -14.71 -13.56
CA ASN A 102 2.61 -14.93 -14.19
C ASN A 102 1.61 -13.79 -13.93
N LEU A 103 1.00 -13.28 -14.99
CA LEU A 103 -0.11 -12.31 -14.97
C LEU A 103 -1.24 -12.69 -14.00
N TRP A 104 -1.50 -14.00 -13.84
CA TRP A 104 -2.48 -14.53 -12.90
C TRP A 104 -2.18 -14.21 -11.44
N ASP A 105 -0.90 -14.16 -11.06
CA ASP A 105 -0.49 -13.81 -9.70
C ASP A 105 -0.76 -12.33 -9.42
N TYR A 106 -0.43 -11.45 -10.36
CA TYR A 106 -0.79 -10.02 -10.30
C TYR A 106 -2.30 -9.82 -10.21
N LEU A 107 -3.08 -10.56 -10.99
CA LEU A 107 -4.55 -10.47 -10.96
C LEU A 107 -5.13 -10.95 -9.62
N SER A 108 -4.62 -12.06 -9.10
CA SER A 108 -5.03 -12.62 -7.80
C SER A 108 -4.74 -11.63 -6.66
N LYS A 109 -3.54 -11.06 -6.63
CA LYS A 109 -3.13 -10.05 -5.65
C LYS A 109 -3.92 -8.75 -5.81
N GLY A 110 -4.15 -8.31 -7.05
CA GLY A 110 -4.97 -7.15 -7.36
C GLY A 110 -6.41 -7.29 -6.83
N ARG A 111 -7.01 -8.50 -6.95
CA ARG A 111 -8.34 -8.77 -6.37
C ARG A 111 -8.37 -8.61 -4.85
N LYS A 112 -7.33 -9.06 -4.13
CA LYS A 112 -7.21 -8.83 -2.68
C LYS A 112 -7.16 -7.34 -2.35
N TYR A 113 -6.38 -6.56 -3.10
CA TYR A 113 -6.25 -5.12 -2.87
C TYR A 113 -7.59 -4.40 -3.09
N VAL A 114 -8.27 -4.67 -4.21
CA VAL A 114 -9.58 -4.10 -4.52
C VAL A 114 -10.61 -4.49 -3.47
N SER A 115 -10.66 -5.77 -3.07
CA SER A 115 -11.57 -6.26 -2.04
C SER A 115 -11.37 -5.54 -0.70
N THR A 116 -10.13 -5.37 -0.26
CA THR A 116 -9.81 -4.62 0.97
C THR A 116 -10.21 -3.15 0.88
N ILE A 117 -9.96 -2.48 -0.25
CA ILE A 117 -10.36 -1.08 -0.46
C ILE A 117 -11.89 -0.94 -0.38
N VAL A 118 -12.63 -1.80 -1.07
CA VAL A 118 -14.09 -1.77 -1.10
C VAL A 118 -14.67 -2.08 0.28
N MET A 119 -14.16 -3.10 0.96
CA MET A 119 -14.57 -3.47 2.32
C MET A 119 -14.35 -2.31 3.31
N LEU A 120 -13.18 -1.66 3.27
CA LEU A 120 -12.89 -0.50 4.10
C LEU A 120 -13.83 0.66 3.79
N TRP A 121 -14.13 0.91 2.52
CA TRP A 121 -15.05 1.96 2.10
C TRP A 121 -16.48 1.74 2.64
N PHE A 122 -17.01 0.51 2.56
CA PHE A 122 -18.31 0.18 3.15
C PHE A 122 -18.32 0.35 4.67
N ASN A 123 -17.28 -0.13 5.36
CA ASN A 123 -17.10 0.05 6.81
C ASN A 123 -16.86 1.50 7.26
N ARG A 124 -16.86 2.48 6.34
CA ARG A 124 -16.81 3.91 6.68
C ARG A 124 -18.20 4.48 6.96
N LYS A 125 -19.25 3.88 6.40
CA LYS A 125 -20.63 4.41 6.43
C LYS A 125 -21.52 3.77 7.49
N GLY A 126 -20.99 2.81 8.25
CA GLY A 126 -21.67 2.17 9.39
C GLY A 126 -21.25 2.79 10.71
#